data_AF-A0A2V5WRJ2-F1
#
_entry.id   AF-A0A2V5WRJ2-F1
#
_cell.length_a   1.000
_cell.length_b   1.000
_cell.length_c   1.000
_cell.angle_alpha   90.00
_cell.angle_beta   90.00
_cell.angle_gamma   90.00
#
_symmetry.space_group_name_H-M   'P 1'
#
loop_
_entity.id
_entity.type
_entity.pdbx_description
1 polymer ?
#
loop_
_entity_poly.entity_id
_entity_poly.type
_entity_poly.pdbx_seq_one_letter_code
_entity_poly.pdbx_strand_id
1 'polypeptide(L)' 'MRILIATVTAGAGHLQAAAALEEAWRALRPEDVVEKVDLLDFVSRLHRNVY' A
#
# COMPACT_ATOMS: atom_id res chain seq x y z
N MET A 1 -16.54 3.80 -5.21
CA MET A 1 -15.97 4.37 -3.97
C MET A 1 -14.47 4.61 -4.18
N ARG A 2 -13.80 5.37 -3.29
CA ARG A 2 -12.34 5.56 -3.35
C ARG A 2 -11.71 4.85 -2.17
N ILE A 3 -10.74 3.97 -2.45
CA ILE A 3 -10.07 3.11 -1.48
C ILE A 3 -8.58 3.39 -1.52
N LEU A 4 -7.99 3.60 -0.34
CA LEU A 4 -6.55 3.77 -0.16
C LEU A 4 -5.99 2.56 0.59
N ILE A 5 -5.08 1.84 -0.04
CA ILE A 5 -4.25 0.81 0.61
C ILE A 5 -2.96 1.49 1.06
N ALA A 6 -2.91 1.86 2.34
CA ALA A 6 -1.74 2.46 2.96
C ALA A 6 -0.87 1.38 3.61
N THR A 7 0.40 1.29 3.22
CA THR A 7 1.39 0.37 3.82
C THR A 7 2.45 1.12 4.61
N VAL A 8 3.04 0.45 5.60
CA VAL A 8 4.31 0.85 6.22
C VAL A 8 5.30 -0.29 6.00
N THR A 9 6.19 -0.14 5.01
CA THR A 9 7.05 -1.26 4.61
C THR A 9 8.19 -1.48 5.57
N ALA A 10 8.07 -2.49 6.45
CA ALA A 10 9.19 -3.03 7.23
C ALA A 10 9.84 -4.29 6.58
N GLY A 11 9.47 -4.62 5.34
CA GLY A 11 9.95 -5.81 4.62
C GLY A 11 9.05 -6.22 3.45
N ALA A 12 9.51 -7.13 2.61
CA ALA A 12 8.85 -7.50 1.34
C ALA A 12 7.45 -8.12 1.51
N GLY A 13 7.15 -8.75 2.64
CA GLY A 13 5.85 -9.37 2.90
C GLY A 13 4.69 -8.38 2.90
N HIS A 14 4.91 -7.15 3.41
CA HIS A 14 3.87 -6.11 3.42
C HIS A 14 3.49 -5.66 2.00
N LEU A 15 4.48 -5.59 1.11
CA LEU A 15 4.26 -5.24 -0.30
C LEU A 15 3.45 -6.30 -1.02
N GLN A 16 3.74 -7.58 -0.76
CA GLN A 16 3.00 -8.69 -1.33
C GLN A 16 1.56 -8.75 -0.81
N ALA A 17 1.36 -8.54 0.50
CA ALA A 17 0.02 -8.49 1.08
C ALA A 17 -0.83 -7.35 0.49
N ALA A 18 -0.24 -6.15 0.34
CA ALA A 18 -0.93 -5.02 -0.27
C ALA A 18 -1.24 -5.24 -1.75
N ALA A 19 -0.35 -5.90 -2.50
CA ALA A 19 -0.59 -6.28 -3.88
C ALA A 19 -1.74 -7.30 -4.00
N ALA A 20 -1.77 -8.34 -3.16
CA ALA A 20 -2.83 -9.33 -3.15
C ALA A 20 -4.19 -8.70 -2.79
N LEU A 21 -4.20 -7.76 -1.83
CA LEU A 21 -5.41 -7.03 -1.47
C LEU A 21 -5.92 -6.15 -2.62
N GLU A 22 -5.02 -5.44 -3.31
CA GLU A 22 -5.36 -4.62 -4.46
C GLU A 22 -5.99 -5.45 -5.59
N GLU A 23 -5.38 -6.59 -5.92
CA GLU A 23 -5.87 -7.50 -6.95
C GLU A 23 -7.27 -8.04 -6.60
N ALA A 24 -7.44 -8.55 -5.37
CA ALA A 24 -8.71 -9.06 -4.91
C ALA A 24 -9.81 -7.97 -4.91
N TRP A 25 -9.48 -6.74 -4.51
CA TRP A 25 -10.44 -5.64 -4.49
C TRP A 25 -10.89 -5.26 -5.90
N ARG A 26 -9.94 -5.11 -6.84
CA ARG A 26 -10.25 -4.77 -8.24
C ARG A 26 -11.09 -5.87 -8.91
N ALA A 27 -10.89 -7.13 -8.55
CA ALA A 27 -11.70 -8.23 -9.06
C ALA A 27 -13.14 -8.20 -8.53
N LEU A 28 -13.33 -7.87 -7.25
CA LEU A 28 -14.64 -7.85 -6.61
C LEU A 28 -15.43 -6.56 -6.87
N ARG A 29 -14.75 -5.43 -7.09
CA ARG A 29 -15.33 -4.08 -7.22
C ARG A 29 -14.62 -3.29 -8.33
N PRO A 30 -14.85 -3.63 -9.61
CA PRO A 30 -14.14 -3.01 -10.74
C PRO A 30 -14.43 -1.51 -10.91
N GLU A 31 -15.56 -1.01 -10.41
CA GLU A 31 -15.95 0.39 -10.44
C GLU A 31 -15.30 1.25 -9.34
N ASP A 32 -14.64 0.63 -8.36
CA ASP A 32 -13.94 1.35 -7.30
C ASP A 32 -12.57 1.86 -7.77
N VAL A 33 -12.23 3.07 -7.33
CA VAL A 33 -10.88 3.61 -7.53
C VAL A 33 -10.02 3.16 -6.36
N VAL A 34 -9.00 2.35 -6.65
CA VAL A 34 -8.04 1.84 -5.67
C VAL A 34 -6.69 2.51 -5.90
N GLU A 35 -6.17 3.14 -4.85
CA GLU A 35 -4.83 3.73 -4.79
C GLU A 35 -4.01 2.98 -3.72
N LYS A 36 -2.74 2.67 -4.03
CA LYS A 36 -1.81 2.02 -3.10
C LYS A 36 -0.61 2.92 -2.85
N VAL A 37 -0.27 3.12 -1.59
CA VAL A 37 0.75 4.08 -1.18
C VAL A 37 1.55 3.54 0.00
N ASP A 38 2.88 3.66 -0.06
CA ASP A 38 3.75 3.41 1.08
C ASP A 38 3.94 4.71 1.86
N LEU A 39 3.53 4.71 3.12
CA LEU A 39 3.66 5.88 3.99
C LEU A 39 5.12 6.27 4.21
N LEU A 40 6.05 5.30 4.07
CA LEU A 40 7.48 5.57 4.13
C LEU A 40 8.02 6.36 2.93
N ASP A 41 7.22 6.58 1.88
CA ASP A 41 7.58 7.47 0.78
C ASP A 41 7.41 8.96 1.13
N PHE A 42 6.62 9.28 2.16
CA PHE A 42 6.41 10.66 2.62
C PHE A 42 7.30 11.08 3.78
N VAL A 43 8.08 10.15 4.35
CA VAL A 43 9.08 10.48 5.37
C VAL A 43 10.43 10.70 4.71
N SER A 44 11.25 11.61 5.27
CA SER A 44 12.59 11.82 4.72
C SER A 44 13.41 10.54 4.83
N ARG A 45 14.31 10.29 3.87
CA ARG A 45 15.16 9.08 3.85
C ARG A 45 15.95 8.89 5.14
N LEU A 46 16.25 9.97 5.87
CA LEU A 46 16.93 9.92 7.17
C LEU A 46 16.08 9.25 8.26
N HIS A 47 14.76 9.46 8.25
CA HIS A 47 13.83 8.84 9.21
C HIS A 47 13.52 7.38 8.87
N ARG A 48 13.73 6.97 7.61
CA ARG A 48 13.53 5.58 7.15
C ARG A 48 14.50 4.58 7.79
N ASN A 49 15.64 5.05 8.31
CA ASN A 49 16.67 4.20 8.93
C ASN A 49 16.47 3.99 10.44
N VAL A 50 15.47 4.65 11.05
CA VAL A 50 15.17 4.55 12.49
C VAL A 50 14.05 3.52 12.76
N TYR A 51 13.36 3.08 11.71
CA TYR A 51 12.25 2.12 11.74
C TYR A 51 12.67 0.80 11.10
#